data_AF-A0A0D2N7T6-F1
#
_entry.id   AF-A0A0D2N7T6-F1
#
_cell.length_a   1.000
_cell.length_b   1.000
_cell.length_c   1.000
_cell.angle_alpha   90.00
_cell.angle_beta   90.00
_cell.angle_gamma   90.00
#
_symmetry.space_group_name_H-M   'P 1'
#
loop_
_entity.id
_entity.type
_entity.pdbx_description
1 polymer ?
#
loop_
_entity_poly.entity_id
_entity_poly.type
_entity_poly.pdbx_seq_one_letter_code
_entity_poly.pdbx_strand_id
1 'polypeptide(L)'
;MEDSQSVATLIGSTASKIQQLQKAFAELESQRALTLNLRWKELEEHFSGLEKSLKRRFHELEDQEKEFETKTRKAREMLQKREAAVVAKEQSSLVRLQEKRDAAVFAITNALEKHRELSSGQPADNGDNGELSVEEKQPEDIKSSFENGNLEVKSYPQLVKLCEEMDSEGLQKFISDNRKNLAALKEEIPWALKAAASPARLVLESLEGFYPSEVDGKKDANLLGLRRTCIMLMECLSVLLSNLDMVSVLALISEDIKEQAKLIAEEWKPKLDALDMDASNGNSLEAHAFLQLIDTFGIASGFNEEELSRLIPMVSRRRQAADLCRSLGLSDKMPGVIEVLVKNGRQIDAVNLAFGFELTEQFSPVPLLKYYLKDARKASSPVKPGNASPTAQVLKLVNGN
;
A
#
# COMPACT_ATOMS: atom_id res chain seq x y z
N MET A 1 -58.42 -57.10 40.27
CA MET A 1 -57.71 -57.68 39.10
C MET A 1 -57.59 -56.68 37.96
N GLU A 2 -58.55 -55.78 37.73
CA GLU A 2 -58.49 -54.74 36.68
C GLU A 2 -57.35 -53.72 36.86
N ASP A 3 -57.05 -53.28 38.10
CA ASP A 3 -55.99 -52.29 38.35
C ASP A 3 -54.58 -52.80 37.99
N SER A 4 -54.30 -54.10 38.20
CA SER A 4 -53.01 -54.70 37.85
C SER A 4 -52.82 -54.84 36.34
N GLN A 5 -53.90 -55.02 35.58
CA GLN A 5 -53.87 -55.03 34.10
C GLN A 5 -53.63 -53.61 33.55
N SER A 6 -54.24 -52.59 34.13
CA SER A 6 -54.02 -51.18 33.76
C SER A 6 -52.55 -50.75 33.92
N VAL A 7 -51.94 -51.08 35.06
CA VAL A 7 -50.53 -50.76 35.35
C VAL A 7 -49.57 -51.52 34.43
N ALA A 8 -49.83 -52.79 34.13
CA ALA A 8 -49.01 -53.56 33.18
C ALA A 8 -49.04 -52.96 31.76
N THR A 9 -50.20 -52.45 31.33
CA THR A 9 -50.37 -51.82 30.01
C THR A 9 -49.60 -50.49 29.93
N LEU A 10 -49.62 -49.70 31.00
CA LEU A 10 -48.83 -48.46 31.12
C LEU A 10 -47.32 -48.72 31.13
N ILE A 11 -46.86 -49.75 31.81
CA ILE A 11 -45.44 -50.15 31.82
C ILE A 11 -45.01 -50.63 30.42
N GLY A 12 -45.83 -51.43 29.74
CA GLY A 12 -45.58 -51.85 28.35
C GLY A 12 -45.53 -50.67 27.37
N SER A 13 -46.44 -49.69 27.53
CA SER A 13 -46.42 -48.44 26.75
C SER A 13 -45.16 -47.63 27.00
N THR A 14 -44.71 -47.55 28.25
CA THR A 14 -43.49 -46.83 28.64
C THR A 14 -42.24 -47.50 28.08
N ALA A 15 -42.14 -48.83 28.16
CA ALA A 15 -41.04 -49.59 27.59
C ALA A 15 -40.95 -49.42 26.06
N SER A 16 -42.10 -49.45 25.37
CA SER A 16 -42.18 -49.20 23.92
C SER A 16 -41.70 -47.79 23.54
N LYS A 17 -42.12 -46.77 24.30
CA LYS A 17 -41.67 -45.38 24.09
C LYS A 17 -40.17 -45.21 24.32
N ILE A 18 -39.61 -45.86 25.35
CA ILE A 18 -38.16 -45.84 25.62
C ILE A 18 -37.39 -46.45 24.43
N GLN A 19 -37.87 -47.58 23.89
CA GLN A 19 -37.23 -48.23 22.75
C GLN A 19 -37.32 -47.37 21.47
N GLN A 20 -38.43 -46.68 21.25
CA GLN A 20 -38.59 -45.73 20.13
C GLN A 20 -37.64 -44.53 20.27
N LEU A 21 -37.49 -43.99 21.48
CA LEU A 21 -36.54 -42.90 21.78
C LEU A 21 -35.09 -43.34 21.56
N GLN A 22 -34.72 -44.55 22.01
CA GLN A 22 -33.38 -45.10 21.77
C GLN A 22 -33.08 -45.25 20.27
N LYS A 23 -34.07 -45.72 19.48
CA LYS A 23 -33.93 -45.83 18.03
C LYS A 23 -33.75 -44.46 17.36
N ALA A 24 -34.59 -43.48 17.73
CA ALA A 24 -34.50 -42.11 17.20
C ALA A 24 -33.17 -41.44 17.55
N PHE A 25 -32.64 -41.68 18.76
CA PHE A 25 -31.36 -41.14 19.18
C PHE A 25 -30.19 -41.74 18.38
N ALA A 26 -30.18 -43.06 18.18
CA ALA A 26 -29.15 -43.73 17.36
C ALA A 26 -29.18 -43.25 15.89
N GLU A 27 -30.36 -42.99 15.34
CA GLU A 27 -30.52 -42.45 13.98
C GLU A 27 -30.00 -41.00 13.89
N LEU A 28 -30.27 -40.17 14.90
CA LEU A 28 -29.75 -38.81 14.99
C LEU A 28 -28.22 -38.78 15.13
N GLU A 29 -27.64 -39.66 15.94
CA GLU A 29 -26.18 -39.79 16.08
C GLU A 29 -25.52 -40.21 14.76
N SER A 30 -26.13 -41.15 14.04
CA SER A 30 -25.68 -41.57 12.71
C SER A 30 -25.70 -40.41 11.71
N GLN A 31 -26.80 -39.66 11.64
CA GLN A 31 -26.92 -38.48 10.77
C GLN A 31 -25.89 -37.39 11.12
N ARG A 32 -25.66 -37.16 12.41
CA ARG A 32 -24.64 -36.22 12.89
C ARG A 32 -23.23 -36.66 12.46
N ALA A 33 -22.91 -37.94 12.62
CA ALA A 33 -21.60 -38.48 12.23
C ALA A 33 -21.37 -38.38 10.71
N LEU A 34 -22.37 -38.70 9.89
CA LEU A 34 -22.30 -38.56 8.43
C LEU A 34 -22.12 -37.11 8.00
N THR A 35 -22.88 -36.19 8.59
CA THR A 35 -22.79 -34.76 8.28
C THR A 35 -21.42 -34.20 8.64
N LEU A 36 -20.89 -34.53 9.82
CA LEU A 36 -19.56 -34.09 10.24
C LEU A 36 -18.45 -34.67 9.36
N ASN A 37 -18.54 -35.94 8.97
CA ASN A 37 -17.57 -36.56 8.06
C ASN A 37 -17.57 -35.92 6.67
N LEU A 38 -18.75 -35.59 6.12
CA LEU A 38 -18.84 -34.91 4.83
C LEU A 38 -18.20 -33.51 4.90
N ARG A 39 -18.53 -32.73 5.95
CA ARG A 39 -17.94 -31.41 6.19
C ARG A 39 -16.43 -31.48 6.41
N TRP A 40 -15.93 -32.51 7.08
CA TRP A 40 -14.50 -32.72 7.26
C TRP A 40 -13.80 -33.00 5.93
N LYS A 41 -14.39 -33.85 5.08
CA LYS A 41 -13.84 -34.17 3.76
C LYS A 41 -13.81 -32.94 2.84
N GLU A 42 -14.86 -32.12 2.84
CA GLU A 42 -14.87 -30.84 2.12
C GLU A 42 -13.73 -29.91 2.58
N LEU A 43 -13.48 -29.87 3.90
CA LEU A 43 -12.42 -29.06 4.48
C LEU A 43 -11.03 -29.58 4.10
N GLU A 44 -10.82 -30.90 4.14
CA GLU A 44 -9.58 -31.56 3.75
C GLU A 44 -9.28 -31.37 2.25
N GLU A 45 -10.28 -31.49 1.39
CA GLU A 45 -10.16 -31.21 -0.04
C GLU A 45 -9.81 -29.73 -0.29
N HIS A 46 -10.44 -28.80 0.44
CA HIS A 46 -10.12 -27.37 0.32
C HIS A 46 -8.68 -27.07 0.74
N PHE A 47 -8.23 -27.56 1.90
CA PHE A 47 -6.87 -27.32 2.38
C PHE A 47 -5.81 -28.02 1.52
N SER A 48 -6.07 -29.23 1.04
CA SER A 48 -5.15 -29.91 0.12
C SER A 48 -5.06 -29.21 -1.24
N GLY A 49 -6.17 -28.64 -1.72
CA GLY A 49 -6.19 -27.77 -2.90
C GLY A 49 -5.36 -26.51 -2.69
N LEU A 50 -5.50 -25.87 -1.53
CA LEU A 50 -4.72 -24.68 -1.16
C LEU A 50 -3.22 -25.01 -1.07
N GLU A 51 -2.85 -26.13 -0.44
CA GLU A 51 -1.47 -26.58 -0.34
C GLU A 51 -0.86 -26.82 -1.73
N LYS A 52 -1.57 -27.51 -2.62
CA LYS A 52 -1.13 -27.74 -4.01
C LYS A 52 -0.96 -26.43 -4.78
N SER A 53 -1.88 -25.48 -4.60
CA SER A 53 -1.81 -24.15 -5.22
C SER A 53 -0.60 -23.36 -4.72
N LEU A 54 -0.37 -23.37 -3.41
CA LEU A 54 0.76 -22.70 -2.77
C LEU A 54 2.10 -23.29 -3.23
N LYS A 55 2.22 -24.62 -3.26
CA LYS A 55 3.40 -25.30 -3.78
C LYS A 55 3.67 -24.91 -5.23
N ARG A 56 2.65 -24.90 -6.09
CA ARG A 56 2.81 -24.50 -7.50
C ARG A 56 3.35 -23.07 -7.62
N ARG A 57 2.75 -22.12 -6.89
CA ARG A 57 3.22 -20.72 -6.90
C ARG A 57 4.63 -20.56 -6.36
N PHE A 58 5.03 -21.36 -5.37
CA PHE A 58 6.39 -21.33 -4.85
C PHE A 58 7.41 -21.72 -5.92
N HIS A 59 7.18 -22.81 -6.65
CA HIS A 59 8.07 -23.25 -7.73
C HIS A 59 8.10 -22.24 -8.89
N GLU A 60 6.95 -21.66 -9.24
CA GLU A 60 6.88 -20.63 -10.28
C GLU A 60 7.68 -19.37 -9.91
N LEU A 61 7.64 -18.96 -8.63
CA LEU A 61 8.46 -17.84 -8.13
C LEU A 61 9.95 -18.18 -8.12
N GLU A 62 10.32 -19.41 -7.75
CA GLU A 62 11.71 -19.86 -7.76
C GLU A 62 12.29 -19.87 -9.19
N ASP A 63 11.49 -20.28 -10.18
CA ASP A 63 11.88 -20.23 -11.59
C ASP A 63 12.02 -18.79 -12.10
N GLN A 64 11.10 -17.89 -11.70
CA GLN A 64 11.18 -16.47 -12.04
C GLN A 64 12.41 -15.80 -11.42
N GLU A 65 12.73 -16.11 -10.16
CA GLU A 65 13.92 -15.59 -9.47
C GLU A 65 15.20 -15.97 -10.22
N LYS A 66 15.34 -17.25 -10.61
CA LYS A 66 16.46 -17.74 -11.43
C LYS A 66 16.53 -17.01 -12.77
N GLU A 67 15.40 -16.78 -13.43
CA GLU A 67 15.38 -16.03 -14.69
C GLU A 67 15.87 -14.58 -14.51
N PHE A 68 15.40 -13.88 -13.47
CA PHE A 68 15.84 -12.52 -13.16
C PHE A 68 17.32 -12.44 -12.82
N GLU A 69 17.83 -13.40 -12.05
CA GLU A 69 19.25 -13.46 -11.70
C GLU A 69 20.12 -13.63 -12.94
N THR A 70 19.73 -14.51 -13.87
CA THR A 70 20.46 -14.67 -15.14
C THR A 70 20.40 -13.44 -16.03
N LYS A 71 19.25 -12.75 -16.13
CA LYS A 71 19.11 -11.49 -16.88
C LYS A 71 19.99 -10.40 -16.29
N THR A 72 19.99 -10.27 -14.96
CA THR A 72 20.80 -9.28 -14.22
C THR A 72 22.29 -9.53 -14.42
N ARG A 73 22.74 -10.79 -14.35
CA ARG A 73 24.13 -11.16 -14.62
C ARG A 73 24.55 -10.79 -16.05
N LYS A 74 23.75 -11.15 -17.05
CA LYS A 74 24.02 -10.81 -18.46
C LYS A 74 24.09 -9.30 -18.69
N ALA A 75 23.19 -8.53 -18.09
CA ALA A 75 23.20 -7.06 -18.18
C ALA A 75 24.48 -6.46 -17.56
N ARG A 76 24.89 -6.95 -16.38
CA ARG A 76 26.10 -6.51 -15.69
C ARG A 76 27.36 -6.84 -16.50
N GLU A 77 27.46 -8.03 -17.08
CA GLU A 77 28.56 -8.43 -17.97
C GLU A 77 28.63 -7.53 -19.23
N MET A 78 27.49 -7.19 -19.83
CA MET A 78 27.46 -6.27 -20.97
C MET A 78 27.92 -4.86 -20.60
N LEU A 79 27.51 -4.35 -19.43
CA LEU A 79 27.93 -3.05 -18.93
C LEU A 79 29.45 -3.02 -18.66
N GLN A 80 30.00 -4.04 -18.00
CA GLN A 80 31.45 -4.12 -17.78
C GLN A 80 32.25 -4.14 -19.08
N LYS A 81 31.77 -4.86 -20.11
CA LYS A 81 32.41 -4.84 -21.44
C LYS A 81 32.37 -3.46 -22.09
N ARG A 82 31.23 -2.75 -21.97
CA ARG A 82 31.08 -1.38 -22.51
C ARG A 82 31.98 -0.41 -21.77
N GLU A 83 32.02 -0.48 -20.45
CA GLU A 83 32.87 0.35 -19.59
C GLU A 83 34.35 0.16 -19.94
N ALA A 84 34.83 -1.09 -20.03
CA ALA A 84 36.21 -1.37 -20.42
C ALA A 84 36.55 -0.82 -21.82
N ALA A 85 35.62 -0.89 -22.77
CA ALA A 85 35.81 -0.34 -24.11
C ALA A 85 35.87 1.20 -24.10
N VAL A 86 35.05 1.87 -23.28
CA VAL A 86 35.08 3.32 -23.10
C VAL A 86 36.40 3.74 -22.47
N VAL A 87 36.83 3.10 -21.37
CA VAL A 87 38.11 3.38 -20.71
C VAL A 87 39.29 3.19 -21.66
N ALA A 88 39.31 2.12 -22.46
CA ALA A 88 40.36 1.92 -23.46
C ALA A 88 40.39 3.03 -24.52
N LYS A 89 39.22 3.48 -24.98
CA LYS A 89 39.10 4.57 -25.96
C LYS A 89 39.51 5.92 -25.38
N GLU A 90 39.13 6.20 -24.14
CA GLU A 90 39.55 7.40 -23.40
C GLU A 90 41.07 7.43 -23.24
N GLN A 91 41.68 6.32 -22.80
CA GLN A 91 43.12 6.22 -22.65
C GLN A 91 43.85 6.43 -23.99
N SER A 92 43.36 5.83 -25.08
CA SER A 92 43.95 6.02 -26.41
C SER A 92 43.87 7.47 -26.91
N SER A 93 42.76 8.15 -26.59
CA SER A 93 42.55 9.56 -26.95
C SER A 93 43.45 10.48 -26.12
N LEU A 94 43.64 10.16 -24.84
CA LEU A 94 44.50 10.90 -23.92
C LEU A 94 45.96 10.81 -24.35
N VAL A 95 46.46 9.63 -24.73
CA VAL A 95 47.81 9.45 -25.28
C VAL A 95 48.00 10.29 -26.54
N ARG A 96 47.05 10.25 -27.48
CA ARG A 96 47.10 11.08 -28.69
C ARG A 96 47.14 12.58 -28.40
N LEU A 97 46.41 13.04 -27.39
CA LEU A 97 46.43 14.45 -26.97
C LEU A 97 47.77 14.82 -26.36
N GLN A 98 48.38 13.94 -25.56
CA GLN A 98 49.71 14.14 -25.01
C GLN A 98 50.78 14.20 -26.11
N GLU A 99 50.75 13.28 -27.08
CA GLU A 99 51.66 13.30 -28.23
C GLU A 99 51.57 14.62 -29.02
N LYS A 100 50.35 15.10 -29.28
CA LYS A 100 50.12 16.38 -29.97
C LYS A 100 50.62 17.58 -29.16
N ARG A 101 50.40 17.58 -27.84
CA ARG A 101 50.91 18.61 -26.93
C ARG A 101 52.44 18.63 -26.97
N ASP A 102 53.07 17.48 -26.85
CA ASP A 102 54.53 17.38 -26.80
C ASP A 102 55.17 17.81 -28.13
N ALA A 103 54.56 17.44 -29.27
CA ALA A 103 54.96 17.93 -30.59
C ALA A 103 54.84 19.46 -30.73
N ALA A 104 53.75 20.06 -30.21
CA ALA A 104 53.57 21.50 -30.23
C ALA A 104 54.60 22.22 -29.34
N VAL A 105 54.88 21.71 -28.14
CA VAL A 105 55.91 22.24 -27.24
C VAL A 105 57.31 22.14 -27.88
N PHE A 106 57.61 21.03 -28.55
CA PHE A 106 58.86 20.87 -29.30
C PHE A 106 58.98 21.88 -30.46
N ALA A 107 57.90 22.15 -31.19
CA ALA A 107 57.89 23.16 -32.24
C ALA A 107 58.12 24.58 -31.67
N ILE A 108 57.48 24.93 -30.55
CA ILE A 108 57.65 26.22 -29.88
C ILE A 108 59.09 26.39 -29.39
N THR A 109 59.66 25.39 -28.73
CA THR A 109 61.04 25.45 -28.21
C THR A 109 62.08 25.59 -29.33
N ASN A 110 61.95 24.82 -30.42
CA ASN A 110 62.80 25.00 -31.60
C ASN A 110 62.66 26.39 -32.24
N ALA A 111 61.44 26.94 -32.31
CA ALA A 111 61.22 28.29 -32.84
C ALA A 111 61.90 29.36 -31.97
N LEU A 112 61.83 29.21 -30.64
CA LEU A 112 62.50 30.08 -29.68
C LEU A 112 64.04 29.96 -29.76
N GLU A 113 64.59 28.76 -29.92
CA GLU A 113 66.03 28.56 -30.12
C GLU A 113 66.52 29.18 -31.42
N LYS A 114 65.78 29.02 -32.53
CA LYS A 114 66.09 29.72 -33.79
C LYS A 114 66.06 31.24 -33.64
N HIS A 115 65.08 31.78 -32.92
CA HIS A 115 65.05 33.21 -32.59
C HIS A 115 66.23 33.64 -31.70
N ARG A 116 66.74 32.76 -30.85
CA ARG A 116 67.89 33.01 -29.98
C ARG A 116 69.22 32.98 -30.75
N GLU A 117 69.39 32.08 -31.70
CA GLU A 117 70.58 32.00 -32.56
C GLU A 117 70.64 33.17 -33.56
N LEU A 118 69.49 33.60 -34.09
CA LEU A 118 69.37 34.79 -34.96
C LEU A 118 69.56 36.13 -34.21
N SER A 119 69.60 36.10 -32.87
CA SER A 119 69.79 37.29 -32.02
C SER A 119 71.25 37.50 -31.56
N SER A 120 72.21 36.72 -32.07
CA SER A 120 73.64 36.81 -31.68
C SER A 120 74.53 37.70 -32.58
N GLY A 121 73.97 38.75 -33.19
CA GLY A 121 74.72 39.86 -33.80
C GLY A 121 74.03 41.21 -33.53
N GLN A 122 74.65 42.06 -32.69
CA GLN A 122 74.16 43.39 -32.24
C GLN A 122 74.17 44.48 -33.34
N PRO A 123 73.82 45.77 -33.06
CA PRO A 123 72.60 46.37 -32.45
C PRO A 123 72.02 47.52 -33.34
N ALA A 124 70.75 47.92 -33.15
CA ALA A 124 70.12 49.25 -33.39
C ALA A 124 68.59 49.06 -33.46
N ASP A 125 67.81 49.59 -32.53
CA ASP A 125 67.24 50.95 -32.51
C ASP A 125 66.31 51.30 -33.69
N ASN A 126 65.09 51.66 -33.28
CA ASN A 126 63.97 52.31 -33.98
C ASN A 126 63.21 51.62 -35.11
N GLY A 127 61.90 51.53 -34.91
CA GLY A 127 60.94 51.88 -35.97
C GLY A 127 59.69 51.03 -36.09
N ASP A 128 58.63 51.50 -35.45
CA ASP A 128 57.29 51.66 -36.05
C ASP A 128 56.33 50.46 -36.19
N ASN A 129 55.07 50.86 -36.10
CA ASN A 129 53.83 50.12 -35.96
C ASN A 129 53.52 49.21 -37.16
N GLY A 130 52.88 48.07 -36.86
CA GLY A 130 52.30 47.17 -37.84
C GLY A 130 51.23 46.31 -37.20
N GLU A 131 50.04 46.89 -37.07
CA GLU A 131 48.79 46.27 -36.66
C GLU A 131 48.46 45.06 -37.55
N LEU A 132 48.28 43.87 -36.95
CA LEU A 132 47.67 42.71 -37.62
C LEU A 132 46.73 41.98 -36.65
N SER A 133 45.46 42.25 -36.91
CA SER A 133 44.23 41.68 -36.38
C SER A 133 44.26 40.16 -36.20
N VAL A 134 43.92 39.71 -34.99
CA VAL A 134 43.45 38.34 -34.73
C VAL A 134 41.94 38.42 -34.51
N GLU A 135 41.18 37.87 -35.45
CA GLU A 135 39.75 37.60 -35.28
C GLU A 135 39.56 36.62 -34.10
N GLU A 136 39.13 37.14 -32.96
CA GLU A 136 38.57 36.37 -31.88
C GLU A 136 37.14 35.96 -32.26
N LYS A 137 36.97 34.71 -32.71
CA LYS A 137 35.64 34.10 -32.78
C LYS A 137 35.11 33.93 -31.36
N GLN A 138 33.98 34.58 -31.08
CA GLN A 138 33.24 34.43 -29.83
C GLN A 138 32.81 32.98 -29.58
N PRO A 139 32.80 32.50 -28.33
CA PRO A 139 32.05 31.31 -27.95
C PRO A 139 30.58 31.68 -27.69
N GLU A 140 29.72 30.96 -28.38
CA GLU A 140 28.26 31.01 -28.34
C GLU A 140 27.67 30.75 -26.94
N ASP A 141 26.58 31.45 -26.69
CA ASP A 141 25.54 31.29 -25.67
C ASP A 141 25.51 29.96 -24.89
N ILE A 142 25.88 30.03 -23.61
CA ILE A 142 25.37 29.07 -22.61
C ILE A 142 23.94 29.50 -22.26
N LYS A 143 23.00 28.97 -23.05
CA LYS A 143 21.58 28.96 -22.71
C LYS A 143 21.40 28.10 -21.46
N SER A 144 21.43 28.75 -20.30
CA SER A 144 20.98 28.22 -19.02
C SER A 144 19.50 27.85 -19.11
N SER A 145 19.22 26.61 -19.50
CA SER A 145 17.91 25.99 -19.33
C SER A 145 17.73 25.61 -17.86
N PHE A 146 17.19 26.54 -17.07
CA PHE A 146 16.35 26.13 -15.94
C PHE A 146 15.05 25.58 -16.54
N GLU A 147 15.06 24.29 -16.85
CA GLU A 147 13.82 23.57 -17.13
C GLU A 147 13.01 23.49 -15.84
N ASN A 148 11.90 24.24 -15.83
CA ASN A 148 10.77 23.96 -14.96
C ASN A 148 10.43 22.47 -15.07
N GLY A 149 10.38 21.79 -13.92
CA GLY A 149 10.08 20.36 -13.82
C GLY A 149 8.68 20.02 -14.33
N ASN A 150 8.58 19.73 -15.63
CA ASN A 150 7.60 18.80 -16.14
C ASN A 150 8.20 17.40 -16.04
N LEU A 151 8.01 16.76 -14.88
CA LEU A 151 8.12 15.31 -14.77
C LEU A 151 6.97 14.71 -15.57
N GLU A 152 7.22 14.54 -16.86
CA GLU A 152 6.39 13.79 -17.79
C GLU A 152 6.13 12.39 -17.21
N VAL A 153 4.87 11.95 -17.18
CA VAL A 153 4.45 10.61 -16.73
C VAL A 153 5.12 9.58 -17.65
N LYS A 154 6.24 8.99 -17.21
CA LYS A 154 7.13 8.20 -18.08
C LYS A 154 6.75 6.73 -18.16
N SER A 155 5.96 6.22 -17.22
CA SER A 155 5.78 4.77 -17.04
C SER A 155 4.45 4.22 -17.55
N TYR A 156 3.39 5.03 -17.53
CA TYR A 156 2.02 4.58 -17.80
C TYR A 156 1.23 5.58 -18.66
N PRO A 157 1.48 5.65 -19.97
CA PRO A 157 0.73 6.55 -20.88
C PRO A 157 -0.77 6.25 -20.90
N GLN A 158 -1.17 5.01 -20.58
CA GLN A 158 -2.58 4.62 -20.44
C GLN A 158 -3.29 5.32 -19.28
N LEU A 159 -2.61 5.63 -18.17
CA LEU A 159 -3.22 6.38 -17.06
C LEU A 159 -3.62 7.80 -17.49
N VAL A 160 -2.73 8.47 -18.22
CA VAL A 160 -2.97 9.81 -18.75
C VAL A 160 -4.19 9.79 -19.66
N LYS A 161 -4.24 8.84 -20.60
CA LYS A 161 -5.37 8.68 -21.51
C LYS A 161 -6.70 8.46 -20.78
N LEU A 162 -6.73 7.57 -19.78
CA LEU A 162 -7.94 7.32 -18.98
C LEU A 162 -8.40 8.57 -18.23
N CYS A 163 -7.46 9.39 -17.74
CA CYS A 163 -7.77 10.67 -17.09
C CYS A 163 -8.32 11.70 -18.10
N GLU A 164 -7.69 11.84 -19.27
CA GLU A 164 -8.16 12.72 -20.35
C GLU A 164 -9.58 12.37 -20.82
N GLU A 165 -9.88 11.08 -20.94
CA GLU A 165 -11.19 10.56 -21.35
C GLU A 165 -12.24 10.63 -20.22
N MET A 166 -11.86 11.05 -19.01
CA MET A 166 -12.70 11.02 -17.79
C MET A 166 -13.28 9.62 -17.51
N ASP A 167 -12.53 8.56 -17.82
CA ASP A 167 -12.97 7.17 -17.67
C ASP A 167 -12.67 6.64 -16.26
N SER A 168 -13.59 6.89 -15.32
CA SER A 168 -13.47 6.46 -13.92
C SER A 168 -13.46 4.93 -13.77
N GLU A 169 -14.30 4.21 -14.51
CA GLU A 169 -14.38 2.74 -14.49
C GLU A 169 -13.11 2.11 -15.06
N GLY A 170 -12.63 2.61 -16.19
CA GLY A 170 -11.38 2.18 -16.81
C GLY A 170 -10.18 2.44 -15.90
N LEU A 171 -10.14 3.58 -15.21
CA LEU A 171 -9.12 3.91 -14.22
C LEU A 171 -9.14 2.92 -13.04
N GLN A 172 -10.31 2.63 -12.47
CA GLN A 172 -10.45 1.65 -11.40
C GLN A 172 -9.96 0.26 -11.85
N LYS A 173 -10.36 -0.17 -13.05
CA LYS A 173 -9.98 -1.46 -13.62
C LYS A 173 -8.48 -1.54 -13.88
N PHE A 174 -7.90 -0.50 -14.47
CA PHE A 174 -6.46 -0.43 -14.73
C PHE A 174 -5.64 -0.57 -13.44
N ILE A 175 -6.04 0.13 -12.38
CA ILE A 175 -5.41 0.01 -11.05
C ILE A 175 -5.56 -1.43 -10.51
N SER A 176 -6.75 -2.02 -10.63
CA SER A 176 -7.02 -3.38 -10.17
C SER A 176 -6.22 -4.43 -10.94
N ASP A 177 -5.98 -4.24 -12.23
CA ASP A 177 -5.20 -5.16 -13.07
C ASP A 177 -3.69 -5.04 -12.78
N ASN A 178 -3.25 -3.88 -12.29
CA ASN A 178 -1.84 -3.59 -12.01
C ASN A 178 -1.48 -3.65 -10.50
N ARG A 179 -2.18 -4.46 -9.71
CA ARG A 179 -1.98 -4.60 -8.24
C ARG A 179 -0.54 -4.83 -7.78
N LYS A 180 0.32 -5.45 -8.61
CA LYS A 180 1.74 -5.68 -8.28
C LYS A 180 2.58 -4.40 -8.29
N ASN A 181 2.12 -3.37 -9.01
CA ASN A 181 2.84 -2.13 -9.26
C ASN A 181 2.21 -0.94 -8.52
N LEU A 182 1.38 -1.16 -7.50
CA LEU A 182 0.64 -0.09 -6.81
C LEU A 182 1.53 1.02 -6.27
N ALA A 183 2.75 0.72 -5.80
CA ALA A 183 3.67 1.75 -5.34
C ALA A 183 4.07 2.71 -6.46
N ALA A 184 4.44 2.19 -7.64
CA ALA A 184 4.75 3.03 -8.80
C ALA A 184 3.51 3.79 -9.31
N LEU A 185 2.34 3.14 -9.31
CA LEU A 185 1.09 3.79 -9.68
C LEU A 185 0.74 4.95 -8.75
N LYS A 186 0.91 4.80 -7.44
CA LYS A 186 0.65 5.88 -6.47
C LYS A 186 1.48 7.14 -6.71
N GLU A 187 2.69 7.00 -7.23
CA GLU A 187 3.55 8.15 -7.55
C GLU A 187 3.17 8.82 -8.88
N GLU A 188 2.62 8.06 -9.84
CA GLU A 188 2.30 8.55 -11.19
C GLU A 188 0.86 9.09 -11.30
N ILE A 189 -0.10 8.50 -10.57
CA ILE A 189 -1.53 8.89 -10.63
C ILE A 189 -1.75 10.38 -10.33
N PRO A 190 -1.15 11.00 -9.29
CA PRO A 190 -1.34 12.43 -9.02
C PRO A 190 -1.02 13.32 -10.24
N TRP A 191 -0.01 12.95 -11.02
CA TRP A 191 0.39 13.68 -12.21
C TRP A 191 -0.49 13.37 -13.41
N ALA A 192 -0.88 12.10 -13.60
CA ALA A 192 -1.82 11.70 -14.64
C ALA A 192 -3.19 12.37 -14.48
N LEU A 193 -3.64 12.55 -13.22
CA LEU A 193 -4.88 13.26 -12.89
C LEU A 193 -4.91 14.68 -13.46
N LYS A 194 -3.77 15.38 -13.61
CA LYS A 194 -3.74 16.73 -14.20
C LYS A 194 -4.22 16.79 -15.65
N ALA A 195 -4.20 15.66 -16.37
CA ALA A 195 -4.68 15.59 -17.75
C ALA A 195 -6.22 15.49 -17.82
N ALA A 196 -6.90 15.17 -16.71
CA ALA A 196 -8.35 15.15 -16.65
C ALA A 196 -8.93 16.57 -16.74
N ALA A 197 -10.06 16.69 -17.46
CA ALA A 197 -10.80 17.95 -17.54
C ALA A 197 -11.29 18.43 -16.16
N SER A 198 -11.64 17.50 -15.26
CA SER A 198 -11.92 17.78 -13.86
C SER A 198 -11.40 16.62 -12.99
N PRO A 199 -10.19 16.75 -12.41
CA PRO A 199 -9.58 15.67 -11.62
C PRO A 199 -10.40 15.33 -10.38
N ALA A 200 -10.96 16.33 -9.72
CA ALA A 200 -11.78 16.14 -8.52
C ALA A 200 -13.09 15.39 -8.83
N ARG A 201 -13.75 15.76 -9.93
CA ARG A 201 -14.96 15.08 -10.40
C ARG A 201 -14.69 13.63 -10.81
N LEU A 202 -13.60 13.40 -11.56
CA LEU A 202 -13.19 12.04 -11.95
C LEU A 202 -13.00 11.15 -10.72
N VAL A 203 -12.38 11.68 -9.66
CA VAL A 203 -12.19 10.94 -8.40
C VAL A 203 -13.51 10.71 -7.68
N LEU A 204 -14.45 11.66 -7.65
CA LEU A 204 -15.79 11.42 -7.09
C LEU A 204 -16.56 10.34 -7.86
N GLU A 205 -16.53 10.38 -9.19
CA GLU A 205 -17.14 9.36 -10.06
C GLU A 205 -16.50 7.98 -9.81
N SER A 206 -15.20 7.94 -9.49
CA SER A 206 -14.52 6.69 -9.11
C SER A 206 -14.93 6.12 -7.74
N LEU A 207 -15.80 6.79 -6.98
CA LEU A 207 -16.36 6.26 -5.73
C LEU A 207 -17.61 5.40 -5.96
N GLU A 208 -18.12 5.38 -7.20
CA GLU A 208 -19.25 4.53 -7.56
C GLU A 208 -18.93 3.05 -7.30
N GLY A 209 -19.92 2.33 -6.75
CA GLY A 209 -19.78 0.93 -6.37
C GLY A 209 -19.06 0.67 -5.04
N PHE A 210 -18.57 1.70 -4.33
CA PHE A 210 -17.93 1.54 -3.01
C PHE A 210 -18.84 0.84 -1.99
N TYR A 211 -20.14 1.16 -2.05
CA TYR A 211 -21.22 0.44 -1.38
C TYR A 211 -22.19 -0.10 -2.43
N PRO A 212 -22.18 -1.42 -2.72
CA PRO A 212 -23.09 -2.00 -3.69
C PRO A 212 -24.55 -1.96 -3.21
N SER A 213 -25.48 -1.59 -4.10
CA SER A 213 -26.93 -1.71 -3.88
C SER A 213 -27.36 -3.19 -3.90
N GLU A 214 -27.25 -3.85 -2.76
CA GLU A 214 -27.74 -5.20 -2.40
C GLU A 214 -27.34 -6.42 -3.28
N VAL A 215 -26.72 -7.39 -2.58
CA VAL A 215 -26.50 -8.83 -2.85
C VAL A 215 -25.56 -9.25 -4.01
N ASP A 216 -24.35 -9.71 -3.64
CA ASP A 216 -23.90 -11.08 -3.96
C ASP A 216 -22.70 -11.44 -3.04
N GLY A 217 -22.91 -12.38 -2.10
CA GLY A 217 -21.97 -12.77 -1.04
C GLY A 217 -20.70 -13.50 -1.52
N LYS A 218 -20.36 -13.38 -2.82
CA LYS A 218 -19.18 -13.99 -3.45
C LYS A 218 -18.12 -12.97 -3.90
N LYS A 219 -18.34 -11.67 -3.70
CA LYS A 219 -17.48 -10.59 -4.23
C LYS A 219 -16.58 -9.89 -3.21
N ASP A 220 -16.40 -10.43 -2.00
CA ASP A 220 -15.67 -9.73 -0.93
C ASP A 220 -14.26 -9.29 -1.34
N ALA A 221 -13.48 -10.14 -2.02
CA ALA A 221 -12.12 -9.79 -2.43
C ALA A 221 -12.07 -8.68 -3.50
N ASN A 222 -13.03 -8.67 -4.42
CA ASN A 222 -13.12 -7.64 -5.46
C ASN A 222 -13.61 -6.32 -4.87
N LEU A 223 -14.59 -6.36 -3.96
CA LEU A 223 -15.09 -5.20 -3.24
C LEU A 223 -14.00 -4.57 -2.36
N LEU A 224 -13.24 -5.39 -1.62
CA LEU A 224 -12.08 -4.91 -0.86
C LEU A 224 -10.99 -4.31 -1.77
N GLY A 225 -10.84 -4.82 -2.99
CA GLY A 225 -9.96 -4.23 -4.01
C GLY A 225 -10.46 -2.85 -4.45
N LEU A 226 -11.73 -2.76 -4.83
CA LEU A 226 -12.39 -1.51 -5.23
C LEU A 226 -12.28 -0.44 -4.16
N ARG A 227 -12.60 -0.76 -2.90
CA ARG A 227 -12.50 0.18 -1.78
C ARG A 227 -11.08 0.71 -1.58
N ARG A 228 -10.05 -0.15 -1.72
CA ARG A 228 -8.65 0.28 -1.67
C ARG A 228 -8.29 1.19 -2.84
N THR A 229 -8.80 0.92 -4.03
CA THR A 229 -8.63 1.78 -5.20
C THR A 229 -9.26 3.15 -4.98
N CYS A 230 -10.50 3.22 -4.49
CA CYS A 230 -11.19 4.48 -4.17
C CYS A 230 -10.38 5.33 -3.18
N ILE A 231 -9.93 4.71 -2.08
CA ILE A 231 -9.08 5.36 -1.08
C ILE A 231 -7.79 5.88 -1.72
N MET A 232 -7.13 5.06 -2.52
CA MET A 232 -5.88 5.44 -3.18
C MET A 232 -6.07 6.62 -4.15
N LEU A 233 -7.18 6.67 -4.88
CA LEU A 233 -7.48 7.78 -5.79
C LEU A 233 -7.70 9.09 -5.03
N MET A 234 -8.43 9.06 -3.91
CA MET A 234 -8.58 10.24 -3.04
C MET A 234 -7.24 10.67 -2.40
N GLU A 235 -6.41 9.72 -1.95
CA GLU A 235 -5.05 10.02 -1.47
C GLU A 235 -4.20 10.68 -2.56
N CYS A 236 -4.25 10.16 -3.79
CA CYS A 236 -3.50 10.72 -4.92
C CYS A 236 -4.00 12.12 -5.30
N LEU A 237 -5.30 12.36 -5.20
CA LEU A 237 -5.87 13.70 -5.36
C LEU A 237 -5.39 14.65 -4.26
N SER A 238 -5.35 14.21 -3.00
CA SER A 238 -4.81 15.00 -1.88
C SER A 238 -3.32 15.35 -2.09
N VAL A 239 -2.52 14.42 -2.62
CA VAL A 239 -1.13 14.67 -3.01
C VAL A 239 -1.06 15.71 -4.14
N LEU A 240 -1.92 15.60 -5.17
CA LEU A 240 -1.99 16.60 -6.23
C LEU A 240 -2.33 17.98 -5.66
N LEU A 241 -3.35 18.08 -4.81
CA LEU A 241 -3.79 19.32 -4.17
C LEU A 241 -2.70 19.96 -3.31
N SER A 242 -1.94 19.16 -2.58
CA SER A 242 -0.83 19.63 -1.72
C SER A 242 0.33 20.25 -2.52
N ASN A 243 0.44 19.93 -3.81
CA ASN A 243 1.46 20.48 -4.71
C ASN A 243 0.99 21.74 -5.48
N LEU A 244 -0.25 22.18 -5.27
CA LEU A 244 -0.84 23.34 -5.92
C LEU A 244 -0.90 24.54 -4.98
N ASP A 245 -0.93 25.75 -5.55
CA ASP A 245 -1.22 26.96 -4.78
C ASP A 245 -2.72 27.02 -4.39
N MET A 246 -3.04 27.83 -3.39
CA MET A 246 -4.39 27.91 -2.83
C MET A 246 -5.45 28.33 -3.87
N VAL A 247 -5.10 29.17 -4.86
CA VAL A 247 -6.04 29.61 -5.91
C VAL A 247 -6.37 28.43 -6.83
N SER A 248 -5.35 27.67 -7.23
CA SER A 248 -5.51 26.46 -8.03
C SER A 248 -6.33 25.38 -7.29
N VAL A 249 -6.13 25.22 -5.98
CA VAL A 249 -6.92 24.30 -5.15
C VAL A 249 -8.41 24.67 -5.15
N LEU A 250 -8.73 25.96 -4.96
CA LEU A 250 -10.12 26.45 -4.98
C LEU A 250 -10.79 26.30 -6.35
N ALA A 251 -10.01 26.41 -7.43
CA ALA A 251 -10.50 26.17 -8.78
C ALA A 251 -10.76 24.67 -9.05
N LEU A 252 -9.92 23.79 -8.50
CA LEU A 252 -10.06 22.34 -8.67
C LEU A 252 -11.20 21.75 -7.82
N ILE A 253 -11.35 22.25 -6.59
CA ILE A 253 -12.40 21.87 -5.63
C ILE A 253 -13.40 23.02 -5.53
N SER A 254 -14.16 23.20 -6.61
CA SER A 254 -15.25 24.17 -6.68
C SER A 254 -16.40 23.82 -5.72
N GLU A 255 -17.30 24.77 -5.46
CA GLU A 255 -18.42 24.54 -4.53
C GLU A 255 -19.37 23.43 -5.01
N ASP A 256 -19.59 23.27 -6.32
CA ASP A 256 -20.40 22.17 -6.86
C ASP A 256 -19.78 20.79 -6.56
N ILE A 257 -18.45 20.69 -6.63
CA ILE A 257 -17.71 19.46 -6.29
C ILE A 257 -17.81 19.18 -4.79
N LYS A 258 -17.73 20.21 -3.94
CA LYS A 258 -17.95 20.06 -2.49
C LYS A 258 -19.37 19.60 -2.17
N GLU A 259 -20.37 20.14 -2.85
CA GLU A 259 -21.77 19.71 -2.69
C GLU A 259 -21.95 18.25 -3.09
N GLN A 260 -21.37 17.82 -4.22
CA GLN A 260 -21.39 16.40 -4.62
C GLN A 260 -20.70 15.49 -3.60
N ALA A 261 -19.50 15.89 -3.12
CA ALA A 261 -18.79 15.14 -2.09
C ALA A 261 -19.61 15.02 -0.79
N LYS A 262 -20.33 16.08 -0.40
CA LYS A 262 -21.24 16.07 0.75
C LYS A 262 -22.39 15.08 0.54
N LEU A 263 -23.01 15.05 -0.64
CA LEU A 263 -24.09 14.09 -0.93
C LEU A 263 -23.62 12.64 -0.78
N ILE A 264 -22.42 12.31 -1.29
CA ILE A 264 -21.82 10.99 -1.13
C ILE A 264 -21.56 10.68 0.35
N ALA A 265 -20.99 11.64 1.09
CA ALA A 265 -20.71 11.47 2.52
C ALA A 265 -22.01 11.23 3.33
N GLU A 266 -23.08 11.98 3.06
CA GLU A 266 -24.39 11.77 3.71
C GLU A 266 -24.99 10.40 3.37
N GLU A 267 -24.80 9.89 2.15
CA GLU A 267 -25.22 8.54 1.78
C GLU A 267 -24.43 7.44 2.53
N TRP A 268 -23.16 7.71 2.85
CA TRP A 268 -22.26 6.76 3.51
C TRP A 268 -22.47 6.70 5.03
N LYS A 269 -22.84 7.81 5.68
CA LYS A 269 -23.07 7.91 7.12
C LYS A 269 -23.88 6.74 7.73
N PRO A 270 -25.11 6.43 7.27
CA PRO A 270 -25.90 5.36 7.88
C PRO A 270 -25.25 3.98 7.76
N LYS A 271 -24.40 3.77 6.75
CA LYS A 271 -23.65 2.53 6.54
C LYS A 271 -22.46 2.41 7.51
N LEU A 272 -21.95 3.53 8.00
CA LEU A 272 -20.90 3.58 9.03
C LEU A 272 -21.45 3.32 10.43
N ASP A 273 -22.65 3.82 10.74
CA ASP A 273 -23.30 3.60 12.05
C ASP A 273 -23.60 2.13 12.32
N ALA A 274 -23.77 1.34 11.25
CA ALA A 274 -23.95 -0.11 11.33
C ALA A 274 -22.63 -0.89 11.57
N LEU A 275 -21.46 -0.24 11.50
CA LEU A 275 -20.18 -0.91 11.68
C LEU A 275 -19.85 -1.15 13.14
N ASP A 276 -19.45 -2.38 13.44
CA ASP A 276 -18.88 -2.73 14.73
C ASP A 276 -17.41 -2.25 14.80
N MET A 277 -17.12 -1.35 15.76
CA MET A 277 -15.77 -0.84 16.02
C MET A 277 -14.77 -1.97 16.27
N ASP A 278 -15.17 -3.01 16.99
CA ASP A 278 -14.28 -4.08 17.42
C ASP A 278 -14.02 -5.10 16.31
N ALA A 279 -14.99 -5.31 15.42
CA ALA A 279 -14.85 -6.19 14.24
C ALA A 279 -13.79 -5.70 13.24
N SER A 280 -13.60 -4.37 13.15
CA SER A 280 -12.70 -3.75 12.17
C SER A 280 -11.20 -3.93 12.47
N ASN A 281 -10.85 -4.33 13.69
CA ASN A 281 -9.47 -4.46 14.18
C ASN A 281 -8.59 -3.24 13.85
N GLY A 282 -9.18 -2.03 13.79
CA GLY A 282 -8.46 -0.80 13.50
C GLY A 282 -8.10 -0.54 12.04
N ASN A 283 -8.65 -1.30 11.10
CA ASN A 283 -8.31 -1.20 9.69
C ASN A 283 -9.54 -1.14 8.76
N SER A 284 -10.67 -0.59 9.23
CA SER A 284 -11.88 -0.39 8.40
C SER A 284 -11.53 0.42 7.14
N LEU A 285 -11.97 -0.07 5.98
CA LEU A 285 -11.81 0.66 4.71
C LEU A 285 -12.90 1.72 4.57
N GLU A 286 -14.09 1.41 5.06
CA GLU A 286 -15.27 2.27 5.08
C GLU A 286 -15.02 3.54 5.88
N ALA A 287 -14.60 3.40 7.15
CA ALA A 287 -14.28 4.55 7.99
C ALA A 287 -13.12 5.37 7.40
N HIS A 288 -12.09 4.71 6.85
CA HIS A 288 -10.97 5.41 6.22
C HIS A 288 -11.39 6.18 4.97
N ALA A 289 -12.18 5.57 4.10
CA ALA A 289 -12.67 6.22 2.88
C ALA A 289 -13.54 7.43 3.20
N PHE A 290 -14.40 7.33 4.22
CA PHE A 290 -15.23 8.45 4.64
C PHE A 290 -14.39 9.62 5.17
N LEU A 291 -13.43 9.35 6.07
CA LEU A 291 -12.53 10.38 6.59
C LEU A 291 -11.68 10.99 5.47
N GLN A 292 -11.16 10.16 4.55
CA GLN A 292 -10.39 10.61 3.39
C GLN A 292 -11.23 11.46 2.43
N LEU A 293 -12.50 11.11 2.18
CA LEU A 293 -13.43 11.89 1.36
C LEU A 293 -13.63 13.28 1.96
N ILE A 294 -13.91 13.33 3.25
CA ILE A 294 -14.17 14.60 3.95
C ILE A 294 -12.95 15.51 3.93
N ASP A 295 -11.76 14.93 4.15
CA ASP A 295 -10.49 15.62 4.12
C ASP A 295 -10.12 16.12 2.73
N THR A 296 -10.10 15.23 1.73
CA THR A 296 -9.61 15.52 0.37
C THR A 296 -10.42 16.63 -0.31
N PHE A 297 -11.73 16.67 -0.07
CA PHE A 297 -12.63 17.66 -0.67
C PHE A 297 -12.88 18.87 0.24
N GLY A 298 -12.22 18.94 1.40
CA GLY A 298 -12.30 20.10 2.30
C GLY A 298 -13.71 20.36 2.85
N ILE A 299 -14.48 19.30 3.10
CA ILE A 299 -15.88 19.39 3.56
C ILE A 299 -16.03 19.13 5.07
N ALA A 300 -14.93 18.96 5.80
CA ALA A 300 -14.90 18.66 7.24
C ALA A 300 -15.73 19.61 8.11
N SER A 301 -15.78 20.90 7.76
CA SER A 301 -16.55 21.92 8.48
C SER A 301 -18.07 21.69 8.51
N GLY A 302 -18.59 20.84 7.61
CA GLY A 302 -19.99 20.44 7.60
C GLY A 302 -20.33 19.28 8.55
N PHE A 303 -19.36 18.71 9.25
CA PHE A 303 -19.52 17.50 10.07
C PHE A 303 -19.16 17.78 11.53
N ASN A 304 -19.79 17.03 12.44
CA ASN A 304 -19.52 17.13 13.87
C ASN A 304 -18.18 16.45 14.21
N GLU A 305 -17.28 17.18 14.87
CA GLU A 305 -15.95 16.66 15.25
C GLU A 305 -16.03 15.47 16.22
N GLU A 306 -17.01 15.44 17.13
CA GLU A 306 -17.19 14.30 18.03
C GLU A 306 -17.57 13.03 17.25
N GLU A 307 -18.45 13.13 16.25
CA GLU A 307 -18.81 12.02 15.36
C GLU A 307 -17.60 11.53 14.55
N LEU A 308 -16.81 12.45 13.97
CA LEU A 308 -15.59 12.09 13.26
C LEU A 308 -14.58 11.40 14.18
N SER A 309 -14.42 11.88 15.42
CA SER A 309 -13.50 11.32 16.39
C SER A 309 -13.84 9.86 16.78
N ARG A 310 -15.13 9.47 16.74
CA ARG A 310 -15.58 8.10 17.01
C ARG A 310 -15.16 7.10 15.93
N LEU A 311 -14.86 7.57 14.72
CA LEU A 311 -14.38 6.70 13.62
C LEU A 311 -12.89 6.39 13.73
N ILE A 312 -12.11 7.22 14.45
CA ILE A 312 -10.65 7.09 14.52
C ILE A 312 -10.18 5.75 15.08
N PRO A 313 -10.80 5.17 16.13
CA PRO A 313 -10.47 3.81 16.55
C PRO A 313 -10.53 2.81 15.40
N MET A 314 -11.50 2.90 14.49
CA MET A 314 -11.65 1.96 13.35
C MET A 314 -10.53 2.06 12.31
N VAL A 315 -9.72 3.12 12.30
CA VAL A 315 -8.64 3.36 11.31
C VAL A 315 -7.25 3.48 11.93
N SER A 316 -7.13 3.39 13.24
CA SER A 316 -5.90 3.65 14.00
C SER A 316 -4.68 2.76 13.69
N ARG A 317 -4.82 1.67 12.92
CA ARG A 317 -3.67 0.89 12.42
C ARG A 317 -3.10 1.38 11.10
N ARG A 318 -3.81 2.26 10.41
CA ARG A 318 -3.35 2.78 9.12
C ARG A 318 -2.25 3.79 9.34
N ARG A 319 -1.21 3.71 8.49
CA ARG A 319 -0.05 4.59 8.56
C ARG A 319 -0.43 6.07 8.47
N GLN A 320 -1.42 6.41 7.65
CA GLN A 320 -1.88 7.78 7.43
C GLN A 320 -2.85 8.31 8.51
N ALA A 321 -3.24 7.49 9.50
CA ALA A 321 -4.28 7.89 10.45
C ALA A 321 -3.94 9.18 11.21
N ALA A 322 -2.68 9.36 11.62
CA ALA A 322 -2.26 10.57 12.35
C ALA A 322 -2.27 11.83 11.47
N ASP A 323 -1.76 11.72 10.24
CA ASP A 323 -1.77 12.83 9.27
C ASP A 323 -3.20 13.25 8.93
N LEU A 324 -4.07 12.27 8.67
CA LEU A 324 -5.49 12.50 8.35
C LEU A 324 -6.24 13.14 9.53
N CYS A 325 -5.97 12.73 10.76
CA CYS A 325 -6.57 13.35 11.94
C CYS A 325 -6.11 14.80 12.12
N ARG A 326 -4.86 15.14 11.79
CA ARG A 326 -4.38 16.53 11.83
C ARG A 326 -5.04 17.40 10.78
N SER A 327 -5.14 16.92 9.55
CA SER A 327 -5.75 17.68 8.45
C SER A 327 -7.25 17.91 8.65
N LEU A 328 -7.93 16.95 9.31
CA LEU A 328 -9.32 17.08 9.75
C LEU A 328 -9.51 17.96 11.00
N GLY A 329 -8.44 18.46 11.64
CA GLY A 329 -8.54 19.30 12.84
C GLY A 329 -8.88 18.55 14.13
N LEU A 330 -8.70 17.22 14.17
CA LEU A 330 -9.10 16.38 15.31
C LEU A 330 -8.03 16.23 16.41
N SER A 331 -6.91 16.97 16.30
CA SER A 331 -5.75 16.86 17.21
C SER A 331 -6.13 16.97 18.69
N ASP A 332 -7.01 17.90 19.05
CA ASP A 332 -7.41 18.16 20.43
C ASP A 332 -8.25 17.01 21.03
N LYS A 333 -8.88 16.18 20.19
CA LYS A 333 -9.70 15.03 20.61
C LYS A 333 -8.86 13.76 20.80
N MET A 334 -7.61 13.75 20.31
CA MET A 334 -6.77 12.56 20.29
C MET A 334 -6.47 11.95 21.67
N PRO A 335 -6.29 12.72 22.77
CA PRO A 335 -6.17 12.12 24.09
C PRO A 335 -7.35 11.20 24.44
N GLY A 336 -8.58 11.63 24.17
CA GLY A 336 -9.78 10.83 24.42
C GLY A 336 -9.84 9.58 23.54
N VAL A 337 -9.46 9.69 22.27
CA VAL A 337 -9.38 8.54 21.34
C VAL A 337 -8.34 7.51 21.82
N ILE A 338 -7.17 7.96 22.27
CA ILE A 338 -6.11 7.09 22.77
C ILE A 338 -6.57 6.38 24.05
N GLU A 339 -7.29 7.07 24.95
CA GLU A 339 -7.89 6.42 26.13
C GLU A 339 -8.86 5.29 25.75
N VAL A 340 -9.72 5.50 24.74
CA VAL A 340 -10.63 4.47 24.25
C VAL A 340 -9.85 3.25 23.72
N LEU A 341 -8.78 3.48 22.95
CA LEU A 341 -7.93 2.40 22.46
C LEU A 341 -7.26 1.61 23.60
N VAL A 342 -6.78 2.30 24.63
CA VAL A 342 -6.20 1.63 25.82
C VAL A 342 -7.26 0.79 26.54
N LYS A 343 -8.45 1.34 26.78
CA LYS A 343 -9.57 0.64 27.44
C LYS A 343 -10.03 -0.60 26.65
N ASN A 344 -10.01 -0.52 25.33
CA ASN A 344 -10.41 -1.64 24.45
C ASN A 344 -9.28 -2.65 24.21
N GLY A 345 -8.16 -2.55 24.94
CA GLY A 345 -7.07 -3.52 24.83
C GLY A 345 -6.22 -3.37 23.57
N ARG A 346 -6.20 -2.18 22.95
CA ARG A 346 -5.49 -1.89 21.69
C ARG A 346 -4.26 -1.03 21.93
N GLN A 347 -3.34 -1.55 22.74
CA GLN A 347 -2.19 -0.77 23.25
C GLN A 347 -1.20 -0.40 22.16
N ILE A 348 -0.98 -1.26 21.16
CA ILE A 348 -0.07 -0.95 20.03
C ILE A 348 -0.58 0.28 19.26
N ASP A 349 -1.88 0.30 18.99
CA ASP A 349 -2.53 1.37 18.24
C ASP A 349 -2.53 2.67 19.05
N ALA A 350 -2.81 2.58 20.35
CA ALA A 350 -2.71 3.69 21.30
C ALA A 350 -1.30 4.28 21.36
N VAL A 351 -0.26 3.45 21.42
CA VAL A 351 1.15 3.89 21.44
C VAL A 351 1.52 4.58 20.13
N ASN A 352 1.13 4.03 18.99
CA ASN A 352 1.41 4.63 17.68
C ASN A 352 0.79 6.03 17.55
N LEU A 353 -0.47 6.19 17.97
CA LEU A 353 -1.11 7.51 17.97
C LEU A 353 -0.50 8.44 19.03
N ALA A 354 -0.13 7.94 20.21
CA ALA A 354 0.56 8.75 21.21
C ALA A 354 1.89 9.31 20.68
N PHE A 355 2.65 8.53 19.92
CA PHE A 355 3.82 9.03 19.20
C PHE A 355 3.43 10.04 18.12
N GLY A 356 2.43 9.70 17.29
CA GLY A 356 1.99 10.54 16.18
C GLY A 356 1.48 11.92 16.59
N PHE A 357 1.00 12.07 17.83
CA PHE A 357 0.48 13.31 18.42
C PHE A 357 1.34 13.86 19.55
N GLU A 358 2.54 13.31 19.77
CA GLU A 358 3.46 13.75 20.84
C GLU A 358 2.88 13.66 22.26
N LEU A 359 1.91 12.78 22.50
CA LEU A 359 1.21 12.56 23.77
C LEU A 359 1.87 11.46 24.63
N THR A 360 3.14 11.15 24.41
CA THR A 360 3.84 10.04 25.07
C THR A 360 4.11 10.27 26.56
N GLU A 361 4.05 11.52 27.05
CA GLU A 361 4.11 11.83 28.48
C GLU A 361 2.81 11.39 29.19
N GLN A 362 1.66 11.66 28.57
CA GLN A 362 0.34 11.28 29.08
C GLN A 362 0.10 9.76 28.91
N PHE A 363 0.49 9.22 27.76
CA PHE A 363 0.33 7.81 27.40
C PHE A 363 1.68 7.13 27.29
N SER A 364 2.31 6.90 28.45
CA SER A 364 3.65 6.31 28.51
C SER A 364 3.72 4.98 27.75
N PRO A 365 4.60 4.86 26.72
CA PRO A 365 4.67 3.64 25.90
C PRO A 365 5.10 2.40 26.68
N VAL A 366 6.02 2.54 27.63
CA VAL A 366 6.59 1.39 28.36
C VAL A 366 5.54 0.64 29.19
N PRO A 367 4.70 1.30 30.03
CA PRO A 367 3.59 0.64 30.71
C PRO A 367 2.60 -0.03 29.75
N LEU A 368 2.22 0.65 28.67
CA LEU A 368 1.24 0.14 27.70
C LEU A 368 1.76 -1.13 26.98
N LEU A 369 3.02 -1.13 26.56
CA LEU A 369 3.66 -2.29 25.93
C LEU A 369 3.87 -3.44 26.92
N LYS A 370 4.21 -3.16 28.19
CA LYS A 370 4.28 -4.19 29.24
C LYS A 370 2.92 -4.83 29.48
N TYR A 371 1.84 -4.03 29.50
CA TYR A 371 0.48 -4.53 29.62
C TYR A 371 0.12 -5.44 28.44
N TYR A 372 0.39 -4.99 27.21
CA TYR A 372 0.18 -5.79 26.00
C TYR A 372 0.89 -7.15 26.06
N LEU A 373 2.19 -7.15 26.42
CA LEU A 373 2.96 -8.40 26.55
C LEU A 373 2.42 -9.32 27.65
N LYS A 374 1.92 -8.76 28.76
CA LYS A 374 1.31 -9.53 29.84
C LYS A 374 0.02 -10.22 29.38
N ASP A 375 -0.84 -9.51 28.65
CA ASP A 375 -2.09 -10.08 28.15
C ASP A 375 -1.84 -11.08 27.02
N ALA A 376 -0.90 -10.81 26.10
CA ALA A 376 -0.49 -11.77 25.08
C ALA A 376 0.02 -13.10 25.68
N ARG A 377 0.78 -13.04 26.78
CA ARG A 377 1.26 -14.23 27.50
C ARG A 377 0.15 -15.02 28.20
N LYS A 378 -0.91 -14.35 28.68
CA LYS A 378 -2.08 -15.03 29.25
C LYS A 378 -2.86 -15.76 28.16
N ALA A 379 -3.05 -15.10 27.01
CA ALA A 379 -3.74 -15.68 25.85
C ALA A 379 -2.98 -16.87 25.24
N SER A 380 -1.65 -16.89 25.33
CA SER A 380 -0.82 -17.99 24.81
C SER A 380 -0.55 -19.14 25.79
N SER A 381 -0.96 -19.01 27.05
CA SER A 381 -0.76 -20.10 28.03
C SER A 381 -1.67 -21.29 27.70
N PRO A 382 -1.13 -22.51 27.54
CA PRO A 382 -1.96 -23.69 27.36
C PRO A 382 -2.82 -23.87 28.61
N VAL A 383 -4.14 -24.00 28.42
CA VAL A 383 -5.07 -24.44 29.47
C VAL A 383 -4.45 -25.68 30.12
N LYS A 384 -4.11 -25.59 31.40
CA LYS A 384 -3.58 -26.72 32.17
C LYS A 384 -4.50 -27.94 31.95
N PRO A 385 -3.97 -29.15 31.66
CA PRO A 385 -4.77 -30.36 31.67
C PRO A 385 -5.08 -30.67 33.12
N GLY A 386 -6.15 -30.07 33.62
CA GLY A 386 -6.56 -30.15 35.02
C GLY A 386 -8.08 -30.18 35.07
N ASN A 387 -8.60 -31.41 35.18
CA ASN A 387 -9.99 -31.81 35.40
C ASN A 387 -10.81 -32.13 34.14
N ALA A 388 -10.42 -33.19 33.44
CA ALA A 388 -11.40 -34.09 32.82
C ALA A 388 -11.59 -35.29 33.76
N SER A 389 -12.84 -35.49 34.18
CA SER A 389 -13.35 -36.64 34.93
C SER A 389 -12.93 -37.99 34.30
N PRO A 390 -12.68 -39.06 35.08
CA PRO A 390 -12.15 -40.31 34.55
C PRO A 390 -13.27 -41.15 33.88
N THR A 391 -13.55 -40.88 32.61
CA THR A 391 -14.37 -41.79 31.80
C THR A 391 -13.96 -41.76 30.32
N ALA A 392 -12.75 -42.21 30.00
CA ALA A 392 -12.38 -42.72 28.67
C ALA A 392 -10.97 -43.35 28.69
N GLN A 393 -10.83 -44.50 29.33
CA GLN A 393 -9.78 -45.46 29.01
C GLN A 393 -10.43 -46.77 28.59
N VAL A 394 -10.78 -46.91 27.30
CA VAL A 394 -10.92 -48.22 26.66
C VAL A 394 -10.55 -48.07 25.18
N LEU A 395 -9.78 -49.04 24.67
CA LEU A 395 -9.39 -49.28 23.27
C LEU A 395 -8.07 -48.65 22.78
N LYS A 396 -6.98 -48.96 23.48
CA LYS A 396 -5.71 -49.33 22.83
C LYS A 396 -5.36 -50.75 23.24
N LEU A 397 -5.84 -51.73 22.50
CA LEU A 397 -5.36 -53.12 22.47
C LEU A 397 -6.15 -53.88 21.41
N VAL A 398 -5.79 -53.75 20.12
CA VAL A 398 -5.77 -54.82 19.12
C VAL A 398 -4.98 -54.27 17.93
N ASN A 399 -3.69 -54.63 17.84
CA ASN A 399 -2.96 -54.93 16.61
C ASN A 399 -1.51 -55.22 16.99
N GLY A 400 -1.26 -56.50 17.24
CA GLY A 400 0.02 -57.07 17.61
C GLY A 400 -0.08 -58.59 17.56
N ASN A 401 -0.24 -59.12 16.35
CA ASN A 401 0.38 -60.34 15.81
C ASN A 401 -0.20 -60.64 14.43
#